data_AF-A0A7X7PVX0-F1
#
_entry.id   AF-A0A7X7PVX0-F1
#
_cell.length_a   1.000
_cell.length_b   1.000
_cell.length_c   1.000
_cell.angle_alpha   90.00
_cell.angle_beta   90.00
_cell.angle_gamma   90.00
#
_symmetry.space_group_name_H-M   'P 1'
#
loop_
_entity.id
_entity.type
_entity.pdbx_description
1 polymer ?
#
loop_
_entity_poly.entity_id
_entity_poly.type
_entity_poly.pdbx_seq_one_letter_code
_entity_poly.pdbx_strand_id
1 'polypeptide(L)' 'MGTNRNEGEGNKTADRNYREATRKFVQSERGQEEMKHAGDVEGNEEQDIRRAEQEAKERAKEHDPEEVRDHSRPG' A
#
# COMPACT_ATOMS: atom_id res chain seq x y z
N MET A 1 -4.19 -19.58 -35.41
CA MET A 1 -3.72 -20.58 -34.42
C MET A 1 -3.46 -19.84 -33.11
N GLY A 2 -4.42 -19.88 -32.17
CA GLY A 2 -4.26 -19.28 -30.86
C GLY A 2 -3.35 -20.15 -30.00
N THR A 3 -2.14 -19.67 -29.73
CA THR A 3 -1.25 -20.31 -28.75
C THR A 3 -1.77 -19.94 -27.37
N ASN A 4 -2.77 -20.68 -26.89
CA ASN A 4 -3.12 -20.65 -25.48
C ASN A 4 -1.94 -21.30 -24.74
N ARG A 5 -0.93 -20.49 -24.41
CA ARG A 5 0.25 -20.94 -23.66
C ARG A 5 -0.28 -21.45 -22.33
N ASN A 6 -0.13 -22.74 -22.09
CA ASN A 6 -0.50 -23.34 -20.81
C ASN A 6 0.40 -22.73 -19.72
N GLU A 7 -0.13 -21.81 -18.90
CA GLU A 7 0.67 -21.02 -17.95
C GLU A 7 0.85 -21.69 -16.58
N GLY A 8 0.22 -22.86 -16.35
CA GLY A 8 0.24 -23.59 -15.07
C GLY A 8 -0.74 -23.02 -14.04
N GLU A 9 -0.56 -23.37 -12.75
CA GLU A 9 -1.28 -22.73 -11.63
C GLU A 9 -0.84 -21.27 -11.52
N GLY A 10 -1.76 -20.35 -11.82
CA GLY A 10 -1.52 -18.92 -11.90
C GLY A 10 -1.19 -18.45 -13.32
N ASN A 11 -1.92 -17.43 -13.78
CA ASN A 11 -1.66 -16.76 -15.06
C ASN A 11 -0.37 -15.92 -14.93
N LYS A 12 0.79 -16.56 -15.13
CA LYS A 12 2.13 -15.94 -15.01
C LYS A 12 2.30 -14.73 -15.91
N THR A 13 1.61 -14.70 -17.06
CA THR A 13 1.58 -13.54 -17.94
C THR A 13 0.79 -12.39 -17.32
N ALA A 14 -0.35 -12.65 -16.68
CA ALA A 14 -1.10 -11.64 -15.96
C ALA A 14 -0.31 -11.06 -14.79
N ASP A 15 0.39 -11.89 -14.01
CA ASP A 15 1.30 -11.41 -12.96
C ASP A 15 2.41 -10.52 -13.52
N ARG A 16 3.06 -10.93 -14.62
CA ARG A 16 4.08 -10.12 -15.28
C ARG A 16 3.53 -8.77 -15.77
N ASN A 17 2.38 -8.79 -16.43
CA ASN A 17 1.72 -7.60 -16.95
C ASN A 17 1.32 -6.66 -15.82
N TYR A 18 0.79 -7.20 -14.73
CA TYR A 18 0.44 -6.43 -13.54
C TYR A 18 1.67 -5.75 -12.93
N ARG A 19 2.78 -6.50 -12.75
CA ARG A 19 4.03 -5.94 -12.22
C ARG A 19 4.58 -4.83 -13.11
N GLU A 20 4.56 -5.03 -14.43
CA GLU A 20 5.04 -4.02 -15.38
C GLU A 20 4.16 -2.77 -15.38
N ALA A 21 2.84 -2.94 -15.44
CA ALA A 21 1.88 -1.83 -15.39
C ALA A 21 2.02 -1.04 -14.08
N THR A 22 2.19 -1.73 -12.96
CA THR A 22 2.40 -1.11 -11.65
C THR A 22 3.69 -0.28 -11.64
N ARG A 23 4.82 -0.84 -12.09
CA ARG A 23 6.08 -0.08 -12.18
C ARG A 23 5.96 1.16 -13.07
N LYS A 24 5.32 1.03 -14.23
CA LYS A 24 5.08 2.14 -15.15
C LYS A 24 4.20 3.22 -14.52
N PHE A 25 3.13 2.83 -13.83
CA PHE A 25 2.27 3.77 -13.13
C PHE A 25 3.04 4.52 -12.04
N VAL A 26 3.76 3.81 -11.17
CA VAL A 26 4.60 4.40 -10.11
C VAL A 26 5.59 5.41 -10.68
N GLN A 27 6.18 5.13 -11.84
CA GLN A 27 7.16 6.01 -12.48
C GLN A 27 6.54 7.12 -13.35
N SER A 28 5.23 7.10 -13.58
CA SER A 28 4.55 8.13 -14.39
C SER A 28 4.32 9.41 -13.61
N GLU A 29 4.20 10.55 -14.30
CA GLU A 29 3.89 11.85 -13.66
C GLU A 29 2.61 11.76 -12.82
N ARG A 30 1.56 11.16 -13.38
CA ARG A 30 0.31 10.89 -12.65
C ARG A 30 0.56 10.07 -11.38
N GLY A 31 1.29 8.96 -11.47
CA GLY A 31 1.57 8.14 -10.29
C GLY A 31 2.35 8.91 -9.22
N GLN A 32 3.28 9.76 -9.63
CA GLN A 32 4.02 10.64 -8.72
C GLN A 32 3.12 11.71 -8.09
N GLU A 33 2.15 12.26 -8.82
CA GLU A 33 1.15 13.20 -8.27
C GLU A 33 0.24 12.53 -7.25
N GLU A 34 -0.31 11.35 -7.59
CA GLU A 34 -1.17 10.58 -6.68
C GLU A 34 -0.39 10.18 -5.41
N MET A 35 0.90 9.89 -5.53
CA MET A 35 1.77 9.61 -4.38
C MET A 35 2.01 10.83 -3.48
N LYS A 36 2.01 12.06 -4.03
CA LYS A 36 2.12 13.27 -3.20
C LYS A 36 0.88 13.48 -2.34
N HIS A 37 -0.28 13.02 -2.82
CA HIS A 37 -1.54 13.03 -2.09
C HIS A 37 -1.73 11.77 -1.23
N ALA A 38 -0.82 10.81 -1.29
CA ALA A 38 -0.90 9.61 -0.47
C ALA A 38 -0.69 9.98 1.00
N GLY A 39 -1.77 9.91 1.78
CA GLY A 39 -1.79 10.35 3.18
C GLY A 39 -2.63 11.60 3.43
N ASP A 40 -3.07 12.29 2.37
CA ASP A 40 -4.07 13.36 2.46
C ASP A 40 -5.46 12.73 2.68
N VAL A 41 -5.68 12.21 3.88
CA VAL A 41 -6.99 11.68 4.32
C VAL A 41 -7.73 12.77 5.08
N GLU A 42 -8.93 13.12 4.62
CA GLU A 42 -9.74 14.19 5.22
C GLU A 42 -11.09 13.68 5.70
N GLY A 43 -11.63 14.37 6.71
CA GLY A 43 -13.00 14.18 7.17
C GLY A 43 -13.23 12.80 7.79
N ASN A 44 -14.21 12.06 7.25
CA ASN A 44 -14.67 10.82 7.86
C ASN A 44 -13.62 9.69 7.75
N GLU A 45 -12.83 9.68 6.69
CA GLU A 45 -11.79 8.66 6.48
C GLU A 45 -10.69 8.75 7.54
N GLU A 46 -10.25 9.97 7.86
CA GLU A 46 -9.27 10.19 8.93
C GLU A 46 -9.80 9.72 10.30
N GLN A 47 -11.08 9.99 10.60
CA GLN A 47 -11.71 9.55 11.85
C GLN A 47 -11.80 8.02 11.94
N ASP A 48 -12.17 7.37 10.84
CA ASP A 48 -12.26 5.92 10.78
C ASP A 48 -10.88 5.25 10.93
N ILE A 49 -9.84 5.82 10.31
CA ILE A 49 -8.45 5.37 10.49
C ILE A 49 -8.03 5.49 11.95
N ARG A 50 -8.25 6.65 12.58
CA ARG A 50 -7.89 6.87 13.99
C ARG A 50 -8.61 5.91 14.93
N ARG A 51 -9.90 5.65 14.71
CA ARG A 51 -10.66 4.68 15.52
C ARG A 51 -10.10 3.27 15.35
N ALA A 52 -9.83 2.85 14.11
CA ALA A 52 -9.27 1.54 13.82
C ALA A 52 -7.89 1.35 14.48
N GLU A 53 -7.03 2.38 14.46
CA GLU A 53 -5.73 2.34 15.13
C GLU A 53 -5.87 2.22 16.65
N GLN A 54 -6.81 2.95 17.27
CA GLN A 54 -7.07 2.85 18.70
C GLN A 54 -7.54 1.45 19.10
N GLU A 55 -8.51 0.88 18.37
CA GLU A 55 -9.00 -0.47 18.62
C GLU A 55 -7.89 -1.52 18.44
N ALA A 56 -7.01 -1.35 17.45
CA ALA A 56 -5.87 -2.22 17.25
C ALA A 56 -4.88 -2.15 18.42
N LYS A 57 -4.58 -0.94 18.90
CA LYS A 57 -3.71 -0.72 20.07
C LYS A 57 -4.29 -1.33 21.34
N GLU A 58 -5.59 -1.15 21.60
CA GLU A 58 -6.26 -1.74 22.77
C GLU A 58 -6.25 -3.27 22.76
N ARG A 59 -6.25 -3.89 21.57
CA ARG A 59 -6.21 -5.35 21.41
C ARG A 59 -4.80 -5.92 21.39
N ALA A 60 -3.78 -5.10 21.16
CA ALA A 60 -2.40 -5.54 21.14
C ALA A 60 -1.99 -5.99 22.55
N LYS A 61 -1.43 -7.21 22.66
CA LYS A 61 -0.97 -7.76 23.95
C LYS A 61 0.30 -7.08 24.44
N GLU A 62 1.09 -6.54 23.53
CA GLU A 62 2.35 -5.84 23.75
C GLU A 62 2.41 -4.66 22.78
N HIS A 63 2.83 -3.49 23.26
CA HIS A 63 3.09 -2.31 22.41
C HIS A 63 4.43 -2.47 21.71
N ASP A 64 4.50 -2.12 20.42
CA ASP A 64 5.76 -2.12 19.69
C ASP A 64 6.67 -1.00 20.24
N PRO A 65 7.93 -1.28 20.65
CA PRO A 65 8.87 -0.25 21.10
C PRO A 65 9.08 0.89 20.09
N GLU A 66 8.82 0.67 18.80
CA GLU A 66 8.87 1.70 17.76
C GLU A 66 7.66 2.65 17.80
N GLU A 67 6.57 2.35 18.52
CA GLU A 67 5.39 3.24 18.64
C GLU A 67 5.71 4.60 19.25
N VAL A 68 6.74 4.69 20.09
CA VAL A 68 7.20 5.95 20.70
C VAL A 68 8.29 6.65 19.90
N ARG A 69 8.75 6.04 18.79
CA ARG A 69 9.87 6.55 18.01
C ARG A 69 9.38 7.68 17.13
N ASP A 70 9.86 8.89 17.43
CA ASP A 70 9.56 10.07 16.64
C ASP A 70 10.29 10.01 15.28
N HIS A 71 9.61 9.47 14.27
CA HIS A 71 10.13 9.35 12.90
C HIS A 71 10.39 10.70 12.21
N SER A 72 9.99 11.83 12.83
CA SER A 72 10.33 13.17 12.35
C SER A 72 11.71 13.66 12.81
N ARG A 73 12.37 12.94 13.71
CA ARG A 73 13.76 13.23 14.13
C ARG A 73 14.72 12.26 13.43
N PRO A 74 15.74 12.75 12.70
CA PRO A 74 16.78 11.88 12.18
C PRO A 74 17.55 11.28 13.36
N GLY A 75 17.67 9.94 13.35
CA GLY A 75 18.48 9.18 14.32
C GLY A 75 19.97 9.23 14.05
#